data_AF-K1QU60-F1
#
_entry.id   AF-K1QU60-F1
#
_cell.length_a   1.000
_cell.length_b   1.000
_cell.length_c   1.000
_cell.angle_alpha   90.00
_cell.angle_beta   90.00
_cell.angle_gamma   90.00
#
_symmetry.space_group_name_H-M   'P 1'
#
loop_
_entity.id
_entity.type
_entity.pdbx_description
1 polymer ?
#
loop_
_entity_poly.entity_id
_entity_poly.type
_entity_poly.pdbx_seq_one_letter_code
_entity_poly.pdbx_strand_id
1 'polypeptide(L)'
;MKEEVYDPHWQPVSELCGSCRVPYNVISKQETFNNDVRFILNQLSIQGPLKQELLKNLQKKHTENSIKEITPLMIGRAKQDPCLTFMQFCQRLWKSFQIQGYISDLIFFPANSFRNLNYSNFSAILNNYLKGSQKIVMTEVMKKLQRKKHLSRAYEACPDGYTGDSCHITCPAPSYGPGCQQQCHTCSVTSCHHVHGCSIHTINDDIQGFPKKLEGPGSTKTQNLCVD
;
A
#
# COMPACT_ATOMS: atom_id res chain seq x y z
N MET A 1 13.21 3.18 30.67
CA MET A 1 12.34 2.48 29.71
C MET A 1 11.50 3.55 29.04
N LYS A 2 11.57 3.68 27.71
CA LYS A 2 10.62 4.55 27.00
C LYS A 2 9.29 3.80 26.97
N GLU A 3 8.24 4.39 27.53
CA GLU A 3 6.88 3.88 27.30
C GLU A 3 6.62 3.96 25.79
N GLU A 4 6.49 2.80 25.15
CA GLU A 4 5.97 2.73 23.80
C GLU A 4 4.53 3.22 23.86
N VAL A 5 4.29 4.42 23.32
CA VAL A 5 2.97 5.00 23.19
C VAL A 5 2.22 4.16 22.16
N TYR A 6 1.56 3.10 22.62
CA TYR A 6 0.67 2.31 21.79
C TYR A 6 -0.55 3.16 21.47
N ASP A 7 -0.81 3.36 20.17
CA ASP A 7 -2.01 4.03 19.72
C ASP A 7 -3.22 3.14 20.04
N PRO A 8 -4.14 3.60 20.92
CA PRO A 8 -5.29 2.81 21.36
C PRO A 8 -6.25 2.44 20.21
N HIS A 9 -6.14 3.09 19.04
CA HIS A 9 -6.89 2.70 17.84
C HIS A 9 -6.51 1.30 17.33
N TRP A 10 -5.28 0.87 17.56
CA TRP A 10 -4.75 -0.43 17.10
C TRP A 10 -4.67 -1.47 18.22
N GLN A 11 -5.21 -1.15 19.40
CA GLN A 11 -5.22 -2.07 20.53
C GLN A 11 -6.12 -3.28 20.22
N PRO A 12 -5.65 -4.52 20.45
CA PRO A 12 -6.47 -5.71 20.25
C PRO A 12 -7.79 -5.61 21.00
N VAL A 13 -8.89 -6.05 20.38
CA VAL A 13 -10.22 -6.03 21.01
C VAL A 13 -10.25 -6.80 22.32
N SER A 14 -9.43 -7.83 22.48
CA SER A 14 -9.25 -8.60 23.73
C SER A 14 -8.70 -7.77 24.89
N GLU A 15 -8.01 -6.68 24.60
CA GLU A 15 -7.42 -5.77 25.59
C GLU A 15 -8.32 -4.56 25.86
N LEU A 16 -9.40 -4.38 25.10
CA LEU A 16 -10.37 -3.32 25.31
C LEU A 16 -11.39 -3.73 26.38
N CYS A 17 -11.50 -2.93 27.45
CA CYS A 17 -12.53 -3.12 28.46
C CYS A 17 -13.93 -2.91 27.86
N GLY A 18 -14.90 -3.77 28.21
CA GLY A 18 -16.31 -3.62 27.83
C GLY A 18 -16.76 -4.45 26.65
N SER A 19 -15.89 -4.82 25.71
CA SER A 19 -16.26 -5.65 24.55
C SER A 19 -16.80 -7.03 24.96
N CYS A 20 -16.21 -7.67 25.98
CA CYS A 20 -16.71 -8.96 26.50
C CYS A 20 -18.05 -8.85 27.26
N ARG A 21 -18.48 -7.64 27.63
CA ARG A 21 -19.77 -7.40 28.32
C ARG A 21 -20.88 -7.02 27.36
N VAL A 22 -20.58 -6.81 26.08
CA VAL A 22 -21.61 -6.58 25.06
C VAL A 22 -22.36 -7.90 24.84
N PRO A 23 -23.68 -7.95 25.09
CA PRO A 23 -24.46 -9.15 24.81
C PRO A 23 -24.67 -9.25 23.29
N TYR A 24 -23.73 -9.89 22.60
CA TYR A 24 -23.84 -10.11 21.15
C TYR A 24 -25.04 -11.01 20.85
N ASN A 25 -26.01 -10.49 20.09
CA ASN A 25 -27.13 -11.30 19.61
C ASN A 25 -26.72 -12.27 18.49
N VAL A 26 -25.74 -11.86 17.67
CA VAL A 26 -25.21 -12.64 16.55
C VAL A 26 -23.72 -12.37 16.43
N ILE A 27 -22.93 -13.43 16.31
CA ILE A 27 -21.51 -13.37 15.96
C ILE A 27 -21.37 -14.03 14.58
N SER A 28 -20.92 -13.27 13.59
CA SER A 28 -20.70 -13.77 12.23
C SER A 28 -19.25 -13.54 11.81
N LYS A 29 -18.77 -14.32 10.85
CA LYS A 29 -17.46 -14.12 10.25
C LYS A 29 -17.61 -13.32 8.97
N GLN A 30 -16.72 -12.36 8.74
CA GLN A 30 -16.79 -11.55 7.53
C GLN A 30 -16.60 -12.40 6.26
N GLU A 31 -15.84 -13.50 6.36
CA GLU A 31 -15.61 -14.47 5.29
C GLU A 31 -16.88 -15.26 4.93
N THR A 32 -17.75 -15.52 5.90
CA THR A 32 -19.02 -16.24 5.71
C THR A 32 -20.22 -15.32 5.61
N PHE A 33 -20.03 -14.00 5.66
CA PHE A 33 -21.11 -13.01 5.72
C PHE A 33 -22.23 -13.26 4.70
N ASN A 34 -21.91 -13.49 3.43
CA ASN A 34 -22.94 -13.74 2.41
C ASN A 34 -23.73 -15.04 2.66
N ASN A 35 -23.11 -16.07 3.20
CA ASN A 35 -23.76 -17.33 3.56
C ASN A 35 -24.60 -17.16 4.84
N ASP A 36 -24.07 -16.45 5.83
CA ASP A 36 -24.73 -16.20 7.10
C ASP A 36 -25.98 -15.32 6.90
N VAL A 37 -25.88 -14.29 6.05
CA VAL A 37 -27.03 -13.45 5.69
C VAL A 37 -28.10 -14.28 4.97
N ARG A 38 -27.72 -15.21 4.08
CA ARG A 38 -28.69 -16.13 3.45
C ARG A 38 -29.41 -16.99 4.48
N PHE A 39 -28.68 -17.53 5.45
CA PHE A 39 -29.27 -18.32 6.53
C PHE A 39 -30.24 -17.47 7.36
N ILE A 40 -29.83 -16.27 7.78
CA ILE A 40 -30.66 -15.35 8.57
C ILE A 40 -31.94 -14.98 7.79
N LEU A 41 -31.82 -14.63 6.50
CA LEU A 41 -32.97 -14.33 5.65
C LEU A 41 -33.92 -15.54 5.42
N ASN A 42 -33.47 -16.76 5.68
CA ASN A 42 -34.32 -17.95 5.67
C ASN A 42 -35.07 -18.16 6.99
N GLN A 43 -34.49 -17.73 8.11
CA GLN A 43 -35.12 -17.82 9.42
C GLN A 43 -36.11 -16.67 9.68
N LEU A 44 -35.89 -15.52 9.04
CA LEU A 44 -36.81 -14.38 9.13
C LEU A 44 -38.00 -14.57 8.18
N SER A 45 -39.21 -14.30 8.67
CA SER A 45 -40.47 -14.30 7.89
C SER A 45 -40.58 -13.08 6.97
N ILE A 46 -39.59 -12.86 6.11
CA ILE A 46 -39.54 -11.73 5.16
C ILE A 46 -40.30 -12.10 3.88
N GLN A 47 -40.99 -11.13 3.28
CA GLN A 47 -41.66 -11.29 2.00
C GLN A 47 -40.69 -11.75 0.90
N GLY A 48 -41.14 -12.70 0.07
CA GLY A 48 -40.35 -13.30 -1.02
C GLY A 48 -39.66 -12.28 -1.96
N PRO A 49 -40.35 -11.22 -2.44
CA PRO A 49 -39.74 -10.23 -3.34
C PRO A 49 -38.57 -9.47 -2.70
N LEU A 50 -38.75 -8.97 -1.47
CA LEU A 50 -37.71 -8.24 -0.74
C LEU A 50 -36.49 -9.13 -0.47
N LYS A 51 -36.73 -10.40 -0.11
CA LYS A 51 -35.67 -11.39 0.07
C LYS A 51 -34.88 -11.63 -1.22
N GLN A 52 -35.56 -11.77 -2.36
CA GLN A 52 -34.90 -11.94 -3.66
C GLN A 52 -34.05 -10.73 -4.04
N GLU A 53 -34.55 -9.51 -3.79
CA GLU A 53 -33.80 -8.28 -4.07
C GLU A 53 -32.55 -8.14 -3.20
N LEU A 54 -32.66 -8.44 -1.90
CA LEU A 54 -31.52 -8.47 -0.98
C LEU A 54 -30.47 -9.49 -1.42
N LEU A 55 -30.89 -10.70 -1.78
CA LEU A 55 -29.98 -11.75 -2.25
C LEU A 55 -29.26 -11.35 -3.55
N LYS A 56 -29.96 -10.69 -4.47
CA LYS A 56 -29.39 -10.17 -5.71
C LYS A 56 -28.35 -9.08 -5.45
N ASN A 57 -28.60 -8.21 -4.46
CA ASN A 57 -27.65 -7.17 -4.06
C ASN A 57 -26.38 -7.75 -3.42
N LEU A 58 -26.49 -8.82 -2.62
CA LEU A 58 -25.33 -9.52 -2.04
C LEU A 58 -24.45 -10.19 -3.12
N GLN A 59 -25.07 -10.63 -4.22
CA GLN A 59 -24.38 -11.26 -5.36
C GLN A 59 -23.83 -10.25 -6.38
N LYS A 60 -24.10 -8.95 -6.21
CA LYS A 60 -23.68 -7.91 -7.17
C LYS A 60 -22.16 -7.87 -7.30
N LYS A 61 -21.66 -7.49 -8.48
CA LYS A 61 -20.23 -7.45 -8.83
C LYS A 61 -19.43 -6.52 -7.90
N HIS A 62 -18.97 -7.07 -6.77
CA HIS A 62 -18.20 -6.36 -5.74
C HIS A 62 -17.05 -5.56 -6.36
N THR A 63 -16.30 -6.15 -7.28
CA THR A 63 -15.19 -5.47 -8.00
C THR A 63 -15.64 -4.19 -8.71
N GLU A 64 -16.73 -4.23 -9.47
CA GLU A 64 -17.18 -3.06 -10.24
C GLU A 64 -17.67 -1.95 -9.31
N ASN A 65 -18.39 -2.30 -8.25
CA ASN A 65 -18.86 -1.32 -7.26
C ASN A 65 -17.67 -0.69 -6.53
N SER A 66 -16.69 -1.50 -6.07
CA SER A 66 -15.49 -0.98 -5.43
C SER A 66 -14.72 -0.01 -6.35
N ILE A 67 -14.55 -0.34 -7.64
CA ILE A 67 -13.92 0.59 -8.59
C ILE A 67 -14.73 1.89 -8.72
N LYS A 68 -16.07 1.79 -8.83
CA LYS A 68 -16.97 2.95 -8.95
C LYS A 68 -16.96 3.87 -7.73
N GLU A 69 -16.79 3.31 -6.53
CA GLU A 69 -16.78 4.05 -5.27
C GLU A 69 -15.40 4.64 -4.95
N ILE A 70 -14.33 3.86 -5.15
CA ILE A 70 -12.96 4.29 -4.84
C ILE A 70 -12.48 5.36 -5.82
N THR A 71 -12.76 5.21 -7.12
CA THR A 71 -12.27 6.13 -8.16
C THR A 71 -12.59 7.61 -7.87
N PRO A 72 -13.86 8.02 -7.62
CA PRO A 72 -14.17 9.42 -7.35
C PRO A 72 -13.54 9.93 -6.05
N LEU A 73 -13.50 9.12 -5.00
CA LEU A 73 -12.86 9.48 -3.73
C LEU A 73 -11.37 9.79 -3.93
N MET A 74 -10.68 8.94 -4.70
CA MET A 74 -9.25 9.09 -4.95
C MET A 74 -8.95 10.25 -5.90
N ILE A 75 -9.81 10.53 -6.90
CA ILE A 75 -9.71 11.74 -7.73
C ILE A 75 -9.81 13.00 -6.86
N GLY A 76 -10.76 13.03 -5.91
CA GLY A 76 -10.93 14.16 -5.00
C GLY A 76 -9.67 14.47 -4.20
N ARG A 77 -9.01 13.42 -3.67
CA ARG A 77 -7.74 13.55 -2.94
C ARG A 77 -6.58 13.98 -3.85
N ALA A 78 -6.46 13.36 -5.02
CA ALA A 78 -5.37 13.63 -5.95
C ALA A 78 -5.39 15.06 -6.52
N LYS A 79 -6.56 15.67 -6.67
CA LYS A 79 -6.69 17.09 -7.07
C LYS A 79 -6.03 18.06 -6.08
N GLN A 80 -5.90 17.66 -4.82
CA GLN A 80 -5.33 18.50 -3.76
C GLN A 80 -3.82 18.28 -3.59
N ASP A 81 -3.25 17.29 -4.27
CA ASP A 81 -1.86 16.91 -4.13
C ASP A 81 -1.00 17.62 -5.20
N PRO A 82 -0.14 18.59 -4.82
CA PRO A 82 0.72 19.29 -5.76
C PRO A 82 1.84 18.39 -6.32
N CYS A 83 2.13 17.26 -5.66
CA CYS A 83 3.21 16.36 -6.00
C CYS A 83 2.79 15.19 -6.90
N LEU A 84 1.53 15.17 -7.35
CA LEU A 84 0.98 14.06 -8.11
C LEU A 84 0.42 14.51 -9.45
N THR A 85 1.12 14.17 -10.53
CA THR A 85 0.59 14.41 -11.88
C THR A 85 -0.61 13.51 -12.16
N PHE A 86 -1.51 13.95 -13.05
CA PHE A 86 -2.68 13.16 -13.46
C PHE A 86 -2.31 11.75 -13.97
N MET A 87 -1.24 11.64 -14.76
CA MET A 87 -0.79 10.35 -15.29
C MET A 87 -0.28 9.43 -14.18
N GLN A 88 0.55 9.94 -13.27
CA GLN A 88 1.03 9.18 -12.11
C GLN A 88 -0.13 8.75 -11.21
N PHE A 89 -1.11 9.62 -10.98
CA PHE A 89 -2.34 9.27 -10.27
C PHE A 89 -3.04 8.07 -10.93
N CYS A 90 -3.28 8.14 -12.25
CA CYS A 90 -3.96 7.06 -12.98
C CYS A 90 -3.19 5.74 -12.92
N GLN A 91 -1.87 5.79 -13.05
CA GLN A 91 -0.98 4.64 -12.91
C GLN A 91 -1.03 4.04 -11.50
N ARG A 92 -0.91 4.88 -10.47
CA ARG A 92 -0.94 4.44 -9.05
C ARG A 92 -2.30 3.86 -8.68
N LEU A 93 -3.40 4.46 -9.14
CA LEU A 93 -4.74 3.94 -8.88
C LEU A 93 -4.98 2.61 -9.62
N TRP A 94 -4.56 2.49 -10.88
CA TRP A 94 -4.56 1.21 -11.60
C TRP A 94 -3.78 0.14 -10.84
N LYS A 95 -2.58 0.50 -10.37
CA LYS A 95 -1.73 -0.42 -9.60
C LYS A 95 -2.38 -0.83 -8.29
N SER A 96 -3.05 0.08 -7.59
CA SER A 96 -3.83 -0.23 -6.39
C SER A 96 -4.93 -1.25 -6.69
N PHE A 97 -5.68 -1.07 -7.79
CA PHE A 97 -6.66 -2.06 -8.23
C PHE A 97 -6.06 -3.42 -8.61
N GLN A 98 -4.83 -3.44 -9.14
CA GLN A 98 -4.09 -4.70 -9.29
C GLN A 98 -3.73 -5.31 -7.93
N ILE A 99 -3.21 -4.52 -6.99
CA ILE A 99 -2.86 -5.02 -5.66
C ILE A 99 -4.09 -5.67 -5.00
N GLN A 100 -5.28 -5.06 -5.10
CA GLN A 100 -6.52 -5.61 -4.54
C GLN A 100 -7.05 -6.86 -5.26
N GLY A 101 -6.53 -7.18 -6.45
CA GLY A 101 -7.03 -8.27 -7.30
C GLY A 101 -8.26 -7.89 -8.14
N TYR A 102 -8.58 -6.60 -8.27
CA TYR A 102 -9.70 -6.12 -9.10
C TYR A 102 -9.36 -6.15 -10.58
N ILE A 103 -8.11 -5.84 -10.92
CA ILE A 103 -7.54 -5.93 -12.25
C ILE A 103 -6.41 -6.96 -12.19
N SER A 104 -6.32 -7.87 -13.18
CA SER A 104 -5.20 -8.82 -13.24
C SER A 104 -3.86 -8.09 -13.38
N ASP A 105 -2.84 -8.58 -12.67
CA ASP A 105 -1.46 -8.09 -12.79
C ASP A 105 -0.82 -8.34 -14.17
N LEU A 106 -1.42 -9.25 -14.96
CA LEU A 106 -1.06 -9.51 -16.37
C LEU A 106 -1.52 -8.41 -17.33
N ILE A 107 -2.42 -7.51 -16.89
CA ILE A 107 -2.93 -6.43 -17.73
C ILE A 107 -2.13 -5.15 -17.43
N PHE A 108 -1.30 -4.75 -18.39
CA PHE A 108 -0.53 -3.51 -18.28
C PHE A 108 -1.42 -2.26 -18.27
N PHE A 109 -0.94 -1.21 -17.61
CA PHE A 109 -1.61 0.09 -17.57
C PHE A 109 -1.74 0.69 -18.98
N PRO A 110 -2.95 0.99 -19.47
CA PRO A 110 -3.15 1.48 -20.83
C PRO A 110 -2.91 3.00 -20.92
N ALA A 111 -1.65 3.43 -20.85
CA ALA A 111 -1.28 4.86 -20.80
C ALA A 111 -1.91 5.71 -21.92
N ASN A 112 -2.00 5.16 -23.14
CA ASN A 112 -2.61 5.84 -24.28
C ASN A 112 -4.08 6.20 -24.05
N SER A 113 -4.83 5.39 -23.31
CA SER A 113 -6.24 5.64 -22.99
C SER A 113 -6.44 6.78 -21.99
N PHE A 114 -5.36 7.20 -21.30
CA PHE A 114 -5.37 8.29 -20.32
C PHE A 114 -4.64 9.55 -20.79
N ARG A 115 -3.88 9.50 -21.90
CA ARG A 115 -2.99 10.58 -22.35
C ARG A 115 -3.67 11.94 -22.53
N ASN A 116 -4.90 11.92 -23.05
CA ASN A 116 -5.66 13.14 -23.37
C ASN A 116 -6.81 13.37 -22.38
N LEU A 117 -6.77 12.72 -21.21
CA LEU A 117 -7.77 12.90 -20.16
C LEU A 117 -7.22 13.80 -19.05
N ASN A 118 -8.13 14.39 -18.29
CA ASN A 118 -7.83 15.08 -17.05
C ASN A 118 -8.88 14.73 -15.98
N TYR A 119 -8.72 15.25 -14.77
CA TYR A 119 -9.62 14.97 -13.64
C TYR A 119 -11.10 15.37 -13.85
N SER A 120 -11.44 16.15 -14.87
CA SER A 120 -12.82 16.50 -15.23
C SER A 120 -13.51 15.39 -16.04
N ASN A 121 -12.75 14.52 -16.73
CA ASN A 121 -13.29 13.43 -17.55
C ASN A 121 -13.62 12.17 -16.74
N PHE A 122 -14.38 12.31 -15.65
CA PHE A 122 -14.64 11.22 -14.69
C PHE A 122 -15.15 9.92 -15.34
N SER A 123 -16.19 10.02 -16.18
CA SER A 123 -16.79 8.85 -16.84
C SER A 123 -15.77 8.09 -17.70
N ALA A 124 -14.92 8.81 -18.45
CA ALA A 124 -13.89 8.19 -19.28
C ALA A 124 -12.82 7.49 -18.43
N ILE A 125 -12.37 8.13 -17.35
CA ILE A 125 -11.42 7.56 -16.39
C ILE A 125 -11.97 6.25 -15.80
N LEU A 126 -13.19 6.31 -15.25
CA LEU A 126 -13.86 5.16 -14.64
C LEU A 126 -14.03 4.01 -15.64
N ASN A 127 -14.49 4.32 -16.85
CA ASN A 127 -14.68 3.31 -17.90
C ASN A 127 -13.37 2.63 -18.29
N ASN A 128 -12.24 3.34 -18.30
CA ASN A 128 -10.95 2.71 -18.55
C ASN A 128 -10.57 1.69 -17.46
N TYR A 129 -10.80 1.99 -16.18
CA TYR A 129 -10.56 1.01 -15.10
C TYR A 129 -11.51 -0.19 -15.19
N LEU A 130 -12.81 0.05 -15.43
CA LEU A 130 -13.79 -1.01 -15.58
C LEU A 130 -13.46 -1.94 -16.75
N LYS A 131 -13.09 -1.37 -17.91
CA LYS A 131 -12.60 -2.14 -19.07
C LYS A 131 -11.39 -3.02 -18.70
N GLY A 132 -10.47 -2.49 -17.90
CA GLY A 132 -9.35 -3.26 -17.36
C GLY A 132 -9.80 -4.48 -16.56
N SER A 133 -10.73 -4.28 -15.61
CA SER A 133 -11.25 -5.36 -14.76
C SER A 133 -12.02 -6.45 -15.52
N GLN A 134 -12.53 -6.12 -16.70
CA GLN A 134 -13.34 -7.02 -17.52
C GLN A 134 -12.51 -7.85 -18.51
N LYS A 135 -11.26 -7.46 -18.81
CA LYS A 135 -10.39 -8.18 -19.75
C LYS A 135 -10.01 -9.58 -19.26
N ILE A 136 -9.74 -9.73 -17.97
CA ILE A 136 -9.46 -11.02 -17.32
C ILE A 136 -10.29 -11.06 -16.04
N VAL A 137 -11.28 -11.96 -16.01
CA VAL A 137 -12.16 -12.11 -14.84
C VAL A 137 -11.40 -12.81 -13.71
N MET A 138 -11.17 -12.10 -12.62
CA MET A 138 -10.44 -12.59 -11.45
C MET A 138 -11.37 -13.41 -10.53
N THR A 139 -11.08 -14.71 -10.39
CA THR A 139 -11.75 -15.57 -9.38
C THR A 139 -11.25 -15.24 -7.96
N GLU A 140 -11.99 -15.62 -6.92
CA GLU A 140 -11.58 -15.37 -5.53
C GLU A 140 -10.21 -15.98 -5.18
N VAL A 141 -9.90 -17.16 -5.74
CA VAL A 141 -8.58 -17.79 -5.59
C VAL A 141 -7.49 -16.96 -6.25
N MET A 142 -7.71 -16.49 -7.48
CA MET A 142 -6.76 -15.64 -8.20
C MET A 142 -6.54 -14.31 -7.47
N LYS A 143 -7.60 -13.68 -6.97
CA LYS A 143 -7.52 -12.44 -6.18
C LYS A 143 -6.66 -12.64 -4.94
N LYS A 144 -6.88 -13.74 -4.20
CA LYS A 144 -6.11 -14.08 -2.99
C LYS A 144 -4.64 -14.30 -3.31
N LEU A 145 -4.34 -15.03 -4.39
CA LEU A 145 -2.97 -15.29 -4.82
C LEU A 145 -2.25 -14.01 -5.25
N GLN A 146 -2.92 -13.15 -6.03
CA GLN A 146 -2.36 -11.88 -6.48
C GLN A 146 -2.09 -10.93 -5.32
N ARG A 147 -3.02 -10.81 -4.37
CA ARG A 147 -2.80 -10.05 -3.12
C ARG A 147 -1.60 -10.58 -2.33
N LYS A 148 -1.50 -11.90 -2.15
CA LYS A 148 -0.37 -12.53 -1.46
C LYS A 148 0.96 -12.25 -2.17
N LYS A 149 0.98 -12.33 -3.50
CA LYS A 149 2.16 -12.01 -4.32
C LYS A 149 2.59 -10.56 -4.13
N HIS A 150 1.66 -9.60 -4.20
CA HIS A 150 1.96 -8.19 -3.97
C HIS A 150 2.45 -7.90 -2.55
N LEU A 151 1.82 -8.53 -1.55
CA LEU A 151 2.25 -8.41 -0.16
C LEU A 151 3.67 -8.94 0.01
N SER A 152 3.95 -10.15 -0.48
CA SER A 152 5.28 -10.75 -0.40
C SER A 152 6.34 -9.86 -1.02
N ARG A 153 6.07 -9.30 -2.21
CA ARG A 153 7.00 -8.41 -2.92
C ARG A 153 7.22 -7.09 -2.19
N ALA A 154 6.20 -6.51 -1.55
CA ALA A 154 6.31 -5.23 -0.84
C ALA A 154 7.21 -5.33 0.41
N TYR A 155 7.33 -6.52 1.00
CA TYR A 155 8.15 -6.78 2.18
C TYR A 155 9.41 -7.61 1.86
N GLU A 156 9.68 -7.85 0.57
CA GLU A 156 10.92 -8.48 0.15
C GLU A 156 12.06 -7.48 0.32
N ALA A 157 13.08 -7.84 1.10
CA ALA A 157 14.23 -6.97 1.30
C ALA A 157 14.98 -6.79 -0.02
N CYS A 158 15.33 -5.55 -0.35
CA CYS A 158 16.19 -5.29 -1.49
C CYS A 158 17.59 -5.85 -1.27
N PRO A 159 18.30 -6.25 -2.34
CA PRO A 159 19.72 -6.57 -2.25
C PRO A 159 20.51 -5.41 -1.66
N ASP A 160 21.62 -5.71 -1.00
CA ASP A 160 22.50 -4.72 -0.40
C ASP A 160 22.86 -3.62 -1.41
N GLY A 161 22.72 -2.37 -0.96
CA GLY A 161 22.98 -1.21 -1.79
C GLY A 161 21.83 -0.77 -2.70
N TYR A 162 20.65 -1.36 -2.55
CA TYR A 162 19.45 -0.99 -3.30
C TYR A 162 18.23 -0.75 -2.39
N THR A 163 17.30 0.06 -2.87
CA THR A 163 16.06 0.43 -2.18
C THR A 163 14.92 0.71 -3.17
N GLY A 164 13.73 1.02 -2.64
CA GLY A 164 12.49 1.27 -3.37
C GLY A 164 11.67 0.01 -3.69
N ASP A 165 10.41 0.19 -4.10
CA ASP A 165 9.41 -0.88 -4.32
C ASP A 165 9.82 -1.99 -5.32
N SER A 166 10.85 -1.72 -6.12
CA SER A 166 11.38 -2.66 -7.11
C SER A 166 12.88 -2.91 -6.96
N CYS A 167 13.55 -2.29 -5.98
CA CYS A 167 15.00 -2.40 -5.78
C CYS A 167 15.86 -1.88 -6.94
N HIS A 168 15.38 -0.87 -7.68
CA HIS A 168 16.14 -0.23 -8.77
C HIS A 168 16.86 1.05 -8.33
N ILE A 169 16.54 1.57 -7.14
CA ILE A 169 17.15 2.79 -6.62
C ILE A 169 18.41 2.36 -5.88
N THR A 170 19.57 2.86 -6.28
CA THR A 170 20.80 2.64 -5.52
C THR A 170 20.76 3.43 -4.21
N CYS A 171 21.43 2.95 -3.16
CA CYS A 171 21.48 3.69 -1.91
C CYS A 171 22.01 5.12 -2.12
N PRO A 172 21.26 6.15 -1.70
CA PRO A 172 21.70 7.53 -1.85
C PRO A 172 22.91 7.77 -0.95
N ALA A 173 24.00 8.26 -1.50
CA ALA A 173 25.20 8.55 -0.71
C ALA A 173 24.86 9.56 0.41
N PRO A 174 25.40 9.40 1.63
CA PRO A 174 26.48 8.49 2.02
C PRO A 174 26.00 7.12 2.56
N SER A 175 24.77 6.70 2.23
CA SER A 175 24.22 5.43 2.72
C SER A 175 24.66 4.22 1.89
N TYR A 176 24.75 3.04 2.53
CA TYR A 176 25.11 1.78 1.87
C TYR A 176 24.54 0.55 2.61
N GLY A 177 24.77 -0.63 2.02
CA GLY A 177 24.50 -1.94 2.65
C GLY A 177 23.01 -2.33 2.64
N PRO A 178 22.61 -3.28 3.51
CA PRO A 178 21.24 -3.76 3.59
C PRO A 178 20.26 -2.62 3.91
N GLY A 179 19.27 -2.42 3.05
CA GLY A 179 18.23 -1.40 3.22
C GLY A 179 18.76 0.04 3.31
N CYS A 180 19.99 0.31 2.86
CA CYS A 180 20.65 1.61 2.98
C CYS A 180 20.75 2.14 4.42
N GLN A 181 20.84 1.26 5.41
CA GLN A 181 20.85 1.64 6.83
C GLN A 181 22.26 1.93 7.38
N GLN A 182 23.31 1.68 6.59
CA GLN A 182 24.70 1.96 6.98
C GLN A 182 25.17 3.28 6.36
N GLN A 183 26.13 3.95 6.98
CA GLN A 183 26.66 5.23 6.52
C GLN A 183 28.18 5.21 6.39
N CYS A 184 28.68 5.75 5.27
CA CYS A 184 30.10 5.98 5.04
C CYS A 184 30.58 7.16 5.88
N HIS A 185 31.43 6.89 6.86
CA HIS A 185 32.05 7.92 7.71
C HIS A 185 33.53 8.13 7.39
N THR A 186 34.20 7.11 6.85
CA THR A 186 35.67 7.06 6.71
C THR A 186 36.16 7.51 5.32
N CYS A 187 35.25 7.75 4.38
CA CYS A 187 35.57 8.17 3.01
C CYS A 187 34.66 9.29 2.54
N SER A 188 35.03 9.96 1.45
CA SER A 188 34.19 10.98 0.84
C SER A 188 32.88 10.38 0.31
N VAL A 189 31.83 11.21 0.23
CA VAL A 189 30.52 10.83 -0.32
C VAL A 189 30.64 10.24 -1.73
N THR A 190 31.59 10.74 -2.53
CA THR A 190 31.86 10.26 -3.90
C THR A 190 32.58 8.92 -3.97
N SER A 191 33.26 8.50 -2.90
CA SER A 191 33.99 7.23 -2.80
C SER A 191 33.24 6.17 -1.98
N CYS A 192 32.04 6.50 -1.49
CA CYS A 192 31.17 5.58 -0.78
C CYS A 192 30.48 4.64 -1.77
N HIS A 193 30.84 3.36 -1.76
CA HIS A 193 30.18 2.36 -2.58
C HIS A 193 28.82 1.99 -1.97
N HIS A 194 27.74 2.08 -2.74
CA HIS A 194 26.38 1.81 -2.26
C HIS A 194 26.21 0.40 -1.66
N VAL A 195 26.99 -0.60 -2.09
CA VAL A 195 26.92 -1.97 -1.50
C VAL A 195 27.83 -2.14 -0.28
N HIS A 196 29.11 -1.75 -0.37
CA HIS A 196 30.15 -2.14 0.60
C HIS A 196 30.70 -0.97 1.42
N GLY A 197 30.24 0.25 1.14
CA GLY A 197 30.68 1.46 1.82
C GLY A 197 32.08 1.88 1.39
N CYS A 198 32.95 2.18 2.36
CA CYS A 198 34.32 2.61 2.12
C CYS A 198 35.27 1.41 2.07
N SER A 199 36.12 1.31 1.05
CA SER A 199 37.23 0.34 1.06
C SER A 199 38.18 0.66 2.21
N ILE A 200 38.28 -0.23 3.21
CA ILE A 200 39.28 -0.12 4.26
C ILE A 200 40.62 -0.51 3.62
N HIS A 201 41.50 0.46 3.39
CA HIS A 201 42.91 0.12 3.23
C HIS A 201 43.38 -0.43 4.58
N THR A 202 43.53 -1.76 4.66
CA THR A 202 44.24 -2.40 5.76
C THR A 202 45.69 -1.90 5.72
N ILE A 203 46.00 -0.93 6.56
CA ILE A 203 47.37 -0.71 7.00
C ILE A 203 47.38 -1.13 8.46
N ASN A 204 48.30 -2.06 8.74
CA ASN A 204 48.52 -2.72 10.02
C ASN A 204 48.52 -1.76 11.22
N ASP A 205 48.09 -2.31 12.36
CA ASP A 205 48.45 -1.96 13.73
C ASP A 205 49.12 -0.60 13.92
N ASP A 206 48.38 0.36 14.50
CA ASP A 206 48.89 1.10 15.65
C ASP A 206 47.78 1.84 16.41
N ILE A 207 47.89 1.72 17.72
CA ILE A 207 47.01 2.25 18.75
C ILE A 207 47.08 3.79 18.75
N GLN A 208 45.92 4.45 18.85
CA GLN A 208 45.60 5.58 19.76
C GLN A 208 44.62 6.58 19.12
N GLY A 209 43.47 6.80 19.79
CA GLY A 209 42.76 8.08 19.70
C GLY A 209 41.25 8.03 19.49
N PHE A 210 40.48 7.75 20.55
CA PHE A 210 39.14 8.33 20.69
C PHE A 210 39.28 9.84 20.99
N PRO A 211 38.62 10.72 20.21
CA PRO A 211 37.57 11.57 20.78
C PRO A 211 36.46 11.84 19.73
N LYS A 212 35.25 12.35 19.98
CA LYS A 212 34.40 12.68 21.13
C LYS A 212 33.01 12.90 20.49
N LYS A 213 31.94 12.70 21.25
CA LYS A 213 30.59 13.20 20.91
C LYS A 213 30.64 14.69 20.54
N LEU A 214 29.91 15.08 19.50
CA LEU A 214 29.39 16.44 19.34
C LEU A 214 27.91 16.36 18.99
N GLU A 215 27.12 16.99 19.85
CA GLU A 215 25.68 17.21 19.72
C GLU A 215 25.39 18.29 18.65
N GLY A 216 24.25 18.15 17.97
CA GLY A 216 23.34 19.18 17.42
C GLY A 216 23.88 20.43 16.69
N PRO A 217 23.21 20.87 15.61
CA PRO A 217 21.89 21.50 15.77
C PRO A 217 20.87 20.87 14.81
N GLY A 218 19.59 20.75 15.17
CA GLY A 218 18.69 21.89 15.29
C GLY A 218 17.77 21.87 14.07
N SER A 219 16.50 21.57 14.31
CA SER A 219 15.46 21.51 13.29
C SER A 219 15.38 22.80 12.47
N THR A 220 15.39 22.68 11.15
CA THR A 220 14.80 23.68 10.27
C THR A 220 13.75 23.00 9.39
N LYS A 221 12.48 23.30 9.71
CA LYS A 221 11.40 23.25 8.72
C LYS A 221 11.82 24.12 7.54
N THR A 222 11.71 23.61 6.32
CA THR A 222 10.70 24.02 5.32
C THR A 222 11.27 23.72 3.94
N GLN A 223 10.65 22.77 3.24
CA GLN A 223 10.25 22.89 1.83
C GLN A 223 9.55 21.58 1.46
N ASN A 224 8.30 21.68 1.01
CA ASN A 224 7.61 20.59 0.34
C ASN A 224 8.31 20.36 -1.01
N LEU A 225 9.50 19.76 -0.99
CA LEU A 225 10.05 19.10 -2.16
C LEU A 225 9.27 17.79 -2.31
N CYS A 226 8.59 17.65 -3.42
CA CYS A 226 8.08 16.35 -3.85
C CYS A 226 9.30 15.44 -4.03
N VAL A 227 9.55 14.56 -3.07
CA VAL A 227 10.62 13.56 -3.15
C VAL A 227 10.09 12.40 -4.00
N ASP A 228 10.83 12.05 -5.05
CA ASP A 228 10.52 10.96 -6.00
C ASP A 228 10.56 9.56 -5.35
#